data_AF-A0A947UCA1-F1
#
_entry.id   AF-A0A947UCA1-F1
#
_cell.length_a   1.000
_cell.length_b   1.000
_cell.length_c   1.000
_cell.angle_alpha   90.00
_cell.angle_beta   90.00
_cell.angle_gamma   90.00
#
_symmetry.space_group_name_H-M   'P 1'
#
loop_
_entity.id
_entity.type
_entity.pdbx_description
1 polymer ?
#
loop_
_entity_poly.entity_id
_entity_poly.type
_entity_poly.pdbx_seq_one_letter_code
_entity_poly.pdbx_strand_id
1 'polypeptide(L)'
;MKKFLNLVGIIVILTALCLLIPWEHVNWGKISILPASTITVTGEAKQDLTSQIANFSAGVTATNIDKQTAVNEVNSAMEKIIKSVKDFGIEEKDIQTQQVSVYQTKEDRPEIMIYPPRPSGKDVWQASNSISIKLRNIDQASALTDLLQQSNA
;
A
#
# COMPACT_ATOMS: atom_id res chain seq x y z
N MET A 1 2.60 -85.79 47.49
CA MET A 1 1.86 -85.02 48.53
C MET A 1 2.78 -84.16 49.43
N LYS A 2 3.89 -84.66 49.98
CA LYS A 2 4.79 -83.88 50.87
C LYS A 2 5.34 -82.55 50.28
N LYS A 3 5.71 -82.52 48.98
CA LYS A 3 6.20 -81.29 48.31
C LYS A 3 5.14 -80.18 48.19
N PHE A 4 3.87 -80.55 48.02
CA PHE A 4 2.75 -79.60 47.92
C PHE A 4 2.46 -78.97 49.30
N LEU A 5 2.53 -79.77 50.37
CA LEU A 5 2.34 -79.28 51.74
C LEU A 5 3.45 -78.30 52.17
N ASN A 6 4.71 -78.55 51.78
CA ASN A 6 5.81 -77.62 52.02
C ASN A 6 5.66 -76.32 51.21
N LEU A 7 5.15 -76.37 49.98
CA LEU A 7 4.91 -75.18 49.16
C LEU A 7 3.80 -74.30 49.76
N VAL A 8 2.71 -74.91 50.23
CA VAL A 8 1.63 -74.20 50.94
C VAL A 8 2.15 -73.58 52.24
N GLY A 9 2.97 -74.30 53.00
CA GLY A 9 3.61 -73.76 54.20
C GLY A 9 4.49 -72.54 53.92
N ILE A 10 5.29 -72.57 52.85
CA ILE A 10 6.13 -71.42 52.44
C ILE A 10 5.27 -70.24 52.02
N ILE A 11 4.17 -70.46 51.28
CA ILE A 11 3.25 -69.38 50.87
C ILE A 11 2.60 -68.72 52.09
N VAL A 12 2.15 -69.51 53.08
CA VAL A 12 1.55 -68.99 54.32
C VAL A 12 2.56 -68.20 55.14
N ILE A 13 3.82 -68.65 55.19
CA ILE A 13 4.88 -67.90 55.86
C ILE A 13 5.17 -66.59 55.13
N LEU A 14 5.22 -66.61 53.79
CA LEU A 14 5.44 -65.40 52.98
C LEU A 14 4.30 -64.39 53.14
N THR A 15 3.04 -64.84 53.18
CA THR A 15 1.90 -63.95 53.40
C THR A 15 1.87 -63.39 54.82
N ALA A 16 2.18 -64.21 55.82
CA ALA A 16 2.31 -63.75 57.21
C ALA A 16 3.46 -62.74 57.37
N LEU A 17 4.59 -62.96 56.68
CA LEU A 17 5.72 -62.04 56.69
C LEU A 17 5.38 -60.72 55.99
N CYS A 18 4.61 -60.77 54.91
CA CYS A 18 4.14 -59.59 54.18
C CYS A 18 3.23 -58.71 55.06
N LEU A 19 2.38 -59.32 55.89
CA LEU A 19 1.51 -58.63 56.84
C LEU A 19 2.26 -57.98 58.01
N LEU A 20 3.46 -58.46 58.34
CA LEU A 20 4.33 -57.85 59.36
C LEU A 20 5.09 -56.63 58.86
N ILE A 21 5.09 -56.35 57.55
CA ILE A 21 5.72 -55.15 56.99
C ILE A 21 4.72 -53.98 57.13
N PRO A 22 5.08 -52.89 57.83
CA PRO A 22 4.21 -51.71 57.97
C PRO A 22 4.16 -50.94 56.65
N TRP A 23 3.33 -51.42 55.71
CA TRP A 23 3.14 -50.81 54.38
C TRP A 23 2.68 -49.35 54.44
N GLU A 24 2.09 -48.89 55.54
CA GLU A 24 1.65 -47.50 55.70
C GLU A 24 2.80 -46.49 55.79
N HIS A 25 4.01 -46.92 56.15
CA HIS A 25 5.20 -46.06 56.17
C HIS A 25 6.03 -46.13 54.88
N VAL A 26 5.56 -46.91 53.89
CA VAL A 26 6.23 -47.01 52.60
C VAL A 26 5.80 -45.80 51.75
N ASN A 27 6.54 -44.71 51.90
CA ASN A 27 6.32 -43.47 51.17
C ASN A 27 6.91 -43.62 49.76
N TRP A 28 6.14 -44.18 48.83
CA TRP A 28 6.44 -44.12 47.41
C TRP A 28 6.37 -42.64 47.00
N GLY A 29 7.52 -41.98 46.96
CA GLY A 29 7.63 -40.53 46.81
C GLY A 29 6.72 -39.97 45.70
N LYS A 30 6.28 -38.72 45.87
CA LYS A 30 5.38 -38.04 44.92
C LYS A 30 6.04 -37.97 43.54
N ILE A 31 5.49 -38.70 42.58
CA ILE A 31 5.82 -38.54 41.16
C ILE A 31 5.22 -37.20 40.71
N SER A 32 6.06 -36.17 40.61
CA SER A 32 5.65 -34.87 40.09
C SER A 32 6.14 -34.73 38.65
N ILE A 33 5.19 -34.71 37.73
CA ILE A 33 5.43 -34.37 36.33
C ILE A 33 5.66 -32.85 36.28
N LEU A 34 6.93 -32.44 36.23
CA LEU A 34 7.30 -31.03 36.11
C LEU A 34 6.90 -30.52 34.70
N PRO A 35 6.28 -29.33 34.59
CA PRO A 35 5.94 -28.76 33.29
C PRO A 35 7.21 -28.45 32.48
N ALA A 36 7.13 -28.60 31.16
CA ALA A 36 8.26 -28.36 30.26
C ALA A 36 8.75 -26.90 30.33
N SER A 37 10.07 -26.71 30.29
CA SER A 37 10.69 -25.39 30.28
C SER A 37 10.53 -24.73 28.90
N THR A 38 9.87 -23.58 28.84
CA THR A 38 9.67 -22.81 27.61
C THR A 38 10.48 -21.52 27.65
N ILE A 39 11.14 -21.21 26.54
CA ILE A 39 11.79 -19.92 26.31
C ILE A 39 10.95 -19.17 25.29
N THR A 40 10.38 -18.03 25.70
CA THR A 40 9.62 -17.16 24.80
C THR A 40 10.52 -16.02 24.34
N VAL A 41 10.73 -15.91 23.04
CA VAL A 41 11.50 -14.81 22.43
C VAL A 41 10.55 -13.96 21.60
N THR A 42 10.61 -12.65 21.81
CA THR A 42 9.91 -11.66 20.99
C THR A 42 10.96 -10.91 20.17
N GLY A 43 10.87 -11.01 18.84
CA GLY A 43 11.69 -10.24 17.91
C GLY A 43 10.87 -9.12 17.27
N GLU A 44 11.43 -7.92 17.23
CA GLU A 44 10.91 -6.79 16.46
C GLU A 44 11.88 -6.48 15.32
N ALA A 45 11.36 -6.25 14.12
CA ALA A 45 12.14 -5.80 12.97
C ALA A 45 11.55 -4.50 12.46
N LYS A 46 12.38 -3.44 12.41
CA LYS A 46 12.04 -2.14 11.84
C LYS A 46 12.92 -1.88 10.63
N GLN A 47 12.31 -1.48 9.52
CA GLN A 47 13.00 -1.07 8.31
C GLN A 47 12.45 0.27 7.86
N ASP A 48 13.32 1.27 7.77
CA ASP A 48 12.98 2.57 7.20
C ASP A 48 13.28 2.52 5.69
N LEU A 49 12.23 2.60 4.87
CA LEU A 49 12.33 2.62 3.41
C LEU A 49 12.14 4.06 2.92
N THR A 50 13.06 4.54 2.10
CA THR A 50 12.87 5.79 1.35
C THR A 50 11.79 5.60 0.29
N SER A 51 11.07 6.67 -0.06
CA SER A 51 10.15 6.62 -1.21
C SER A 51 10.94 6.21 -2.46
N GLN A 52 10.35 5.35 -3.29
CA GLN A 52 10.98 4.82 -4.52
C GLN A 52 10.24 5.27 -5.78
N ILE A 53 9.09 5.93 -5.63
CA ILE A 53 8.26 6.36 -6.75
C ILE A 53 7.68 7.74 -6.42
N ALA A 54 7.77 8.67 -7.36
CA ALA A 54 7.08 9.96 -7.32
C ALA A 54 5.99 9.99 -8.40
N ASN A 55 4.83 10.58 -8.08
CA ASN A 55 3.75 10.77 -9.04
C ASN A 55 3.63 12.26 -9.34
N PHE A 56 3.67 12.61 -10.62
CA PHE A 56 3.52 13.97 -11.12
C PHE A 56 2.22 14.08 -11.90
N SER A 57 1.57 15.23 -11.83
CA SER A 57 0.41 15.56 -12.66
C SER A 57 0.73 16.78 -13.52
N ALA A 58 0.54 16.66 -14.83
CA ALA A 58 0.67 17.78 -15.76
C ALA A 58 -0.65 17.94 -16.50
N GLY A 59 -1.08 19.18 -16.73
CA GLY A 59 -2.33 19.45 -17.44
C GLY A 59 -2.24 20.72 -18.27
N VAL A 60 -2.93 20.71 -19.40
CA VAL A 60 -3.03 21.84 -20.32
C VAL A 60 -4.49 22.23 -20.44
N THR A 61 -4.73 23.54 -20.43
CA THR A 61 -6.05 24.13 -20.63
C THR A 61 -5.96 25.17 -21.73
N ALA A 62 -6.86 25.11 -22.71
CA ALA A 62 -6.97 26.11 -23.76
C ALA A 62 -8.41 26.62 -23.85
N THR A 63 -8.55 27.89 -24.22
CA THR A 63 -9.85 28.55 -24.36
C THR A 63 -9.93 29.18 -25.75
N ASN A 64 -10.95 28.82 -26.52
CA ASN A 64 -11.15 29.33 -27.88
C ASN A 64 -12.65 29.55 -28.16
N ILE A 65 -12.99 30.42 -29.11
CA ILE A 65 -14.38 30.63 -29.56
C ILE A 65 -14.90 29.38 -30.27
N ASP A 66 -14.03 28.67 -30.99
CA ASP A 66 -14.36 27.42 -31.64
C ASP A 66 -13.99 26.20 -30.79
N LYS A 67 -14.96 25.30 -30.59
CA LYS A 67 -14.79 24.08 -29.79
C LYS A 67 -13.69 23.19 -30.33
N GLN A 68 -13.66 22.98 -31.65
CA GLN A 68 -12.70 22.06 -32.27
C GLN A 68 -11.28 22.59 -32.15
N THR A 69 -11.12 23.91 -32.32
CA THR A 69 -9.84 24.59 -32.17
C THR A 69 -9.31 24.47 -30.74
N ALA A 70 -10.14 24.71 -29.72
CA ALA A 70 -9.74 24.53 -28.31
C ALA A 70 -9.28 23.09 -28.01
N VAL A 71 -9.99 22.08 -28.52
CA VAL A 71 -9.62 20.66 -28.33
C VAL A 71 -8.31 20.32 -29.05
N ASN A 72 -8.12 20.81 -30.28
CA ASN A 72 -6.92 20.55 -31.06
C ASN A 72 -5.68 21.20 -30.43
N GLU A 73 -5.81 22.41 -29.89
CA GLU A 73 -4.73 23.11 -29.17
C GLU A 73 -4.29 22.31 -27.94
N VAL A 74 -5.24 21.85 -27.12
CA VAL A 74 -4.95 21.02 -25.93
C VAL A 74 -4.29 19.69 -26.35
N ASN A 75 -4.82 19.01 -27.36
CA ASN A 75 -4.25 17.74 -27.82
C ASN A 75 -2.82 17.91 -28.36
N SER A 76 -2.57 18.93 -29.19
CA SER A 76 -1.24 19.19 -29.73
C SER A 76 -0.23 19.58 -28.65
N ALA A 77 -0.63 20.39 -27.69
CA ALA A 77 0.22 20.73 -26.54
C ALA A 77 0.51 19.49 -25.69
N MET A 78 -0.50 18.64 -25.45
CA MET A 78 -0.33 17.41 -24.68
C MET A 78 0.59 16.40 -25.39
N GLU A 79 0.48 16.25 -26.71
CA GLU A 79 1.39 15.42 -27.50
C GLU A 79 2.85 15.86 -27.36
N LYS A 80 3.10 17.18 -27.34
CA LYS A 80 4.45 17.73 -27.10
C LYS A 80 4.96 17.39 -25.71
N ILE A 81 4.12 17.55 -24.67
CA ILE A 81 4.48 17.19 -23.30
C ILE A 81 4.80 15.71 -23.20
N ILE A 82 3.94 14.84 -23.72
CA ILE A 82 4.14 13.38 -23.72
C ILE A 82 5.45 13.03 -24.42
N LYS A 83 5.74 13.67 -25.55
CA LYS A 83 7.01 13.47 -26.26
C LYS A 83 8.21 13.89 -25.42
N SER A 84 8.21 15.09 -24.84
CA SER A 84 9.31 15.57 -23.98
C SER A 84 9.51 14.66 -22.76
N VAL A 85 8.43 14.15 -22.17
CA VAL A 85 8.47 13.22 -21.03
C VAL A 85 9.02 11.85 -21.44
N LYS A 86 8.68 11.36 -22.64
CA LYS A 86 9.28 10.14 -23.21
C LYS A 86 10.77 10.33 -23.51
N ASP A 87 11.14 11.46 -24.09
CA ASP A 87 12.53 11.80 -24.42
C ASP A 87 13.40 11.97 -23.16
N PHE A 88 12.79 12.38 -22.03
CA PHE A 88 13.43 12.42 -20.72
C PHE A 88 13.74 11.01 -20.15
N GLY A 89 13.15 9.97 -20.71
CA GLY A 89 13.39 8.57 -20.32
C GLY A 89 12.27 7.93 -19.51
N ILE A 90 11.08 8.54 -19.43
CA ILE A 90 9.91 7.92 -18.81
C ILE A 90 9.23 6.99 -19.80
N GLU A 91 9.02 5.73 -19.40
CA GLU A 91 8.35 4.74 -20.23
C GLU A 91 6.88 5.09 -20.45
N GLU A 92 6.35 4.73 -21.63
CA GLU A 92 4.93 4.98 -21.97
C GLU A 92 3.95 4.34 -20.99
N LYS A 93 4.28 3.18 -20.42
CA LYS A 93 3.47 2.51 -19.38
C LYS A 93 3.30 3.33 -18.10
N ASP A 94 4.21 4.29 -17.87
CA ASP A 94 4.26 5.13 -16.68
C ASP A 94 3.64 6.51 -16.95
N ILE A 95 3.04 6.73 -18.13
CA ILE A 95 2.26 7.92 -18.49
C ILE A 95 0.80 7.52 -18.67
N GLN A 96 -0.11 8.18 -17.97
CA GLN A 96 -1.54 7.88 -18.02
C GLN A 96 -2.36 9.16 -18.13
N THR A 97 -3.21 9.29 -19.16
CA THR A 97 -4.21 10.36 -19.25
C THR A 97 -5.29 10.13 -18.19
N GLN A 98 -5.55 11.14 -17.36
CA GLN A 98 -6.48 11.05 -16.24
C GLN A 98 -7.82 11.70 -16.53
N GLN A 99 -7.82 12.98 -16.92
CA GLN A 99 -9.04 13.76 -17.08
C GLN A 99 -9.01 14.50 -18.41
N VAL A 100 -10.10 14.40 -19.16
CA VAL A 100 -10.39 15.26 -20.31
C VAL A 100 -11.72 15.93 -20.03
N SER A 101 -11.76 17.25 -20.13
CA SER A 101 -12.98 18.03 -19.87
C SER A 101 -13.11 19.14 -20.90
N VAL A 102 -14.29 19.26 -21.50
CA VAL A 102 -14.59 20.30 -22.50
C VAL A 102 -15.96 20.87 -22.16
N TYR A 103 -16.00 22.17 -21.89
CA TYR A 103 -17.23 22.86 -21.54
C TYR A 103 -17.24 24.29 -22.10
N GLN A 104 -18.44 24.83 -22.25
CA GLN A 104 -18.65 26.21 -22.69
C GLN A 104 -18.67 27.12 -21.46
N THR A 105 -17.97 28.24 -21.53
CA THR A 105 -17.94 29.28 -20.51
C THR A 105 -18.11 30.65 -21.17
N LYS A 106 -18.37 31.69 -20.38
CA LYS A 106 -18.41 33.07 -20.86
C LYS A 106 -17.07 33.72 -20.57
N GLU A 107 -16.52 34.45 -21.55
CA GLU A 107 -15.32 35.24 -21.34
C GLU A 107 -15.58 36.27 -20.24
N ASP A 108 -14.86 36.15 -19.13
CA ASP A 108 -15.03 37.00 -17.95
C ASP A 108 -14.49 38.40 -18.29
N ARG A 109 -15.39 39.29 -18.72
CA ARG A 109 -15.06 40.70 -18.97
C ARG A 109 -15.47 41.50 -17.75
N PRO A 110 -14.64 42.45 -17.28
CA PRO A 110 -15.04 43.34 -16.21
C PRO A 110 -16.35 44.01 -16.63
N GLU A 111 -17.38 43.79 -15.82
CA GLU A 111 -18.71 44.31 -16.05
C GLU A 111 -18.63 45.83 -15.93
N ILE A 112 -18.47 46.52 -17.05
CA ILE A 112 -18.50 47.98 -17.06
C ILE A 112 -19.95 48.34 -16.72
N MET A 113 -20.17 48.99 -15.57
CA MET A 113 -21.48 49.51 -15.12
C MET A 113 -21.98 50.62 -16.08
N ILE A 114 -22.30 50.25 -17.32
CA ILE A 114 -22.91 51.10 -18.33
C ILE A 114 -24.37 50.68 -18.45
N TYR A 115 -25.27 51.66 -18.33
CA TYR A 115 -26.69 51.49 -18.57
C TYR A 115 -27.03 51.99 -19.99
N PRO A 116 -27.75 51.21 -20.83
CA PRO A 116 -28.27 49.86 -20.56
C PRO A 116 -27.17 48.79 -20.54
N PRO A 117 -27.35 47.70 -19.73
CA PRO A 117 -26.36 46.63 -19.61
C PRO A 117 -26.08 46.02 -20.98
N ARG A 118 -24.82 46.08 -21.42
CA ARG A 118 -24.37 45.34 -22.60
C ARG A 118 -24.13 43.88 -22.20
N PRO A 119 -24.50 42.90 -23.03
CA PRO A 119 -24.14 41.50 -22.78
C PRO A 119 -22.64 41.39 -22.54
N SER A 120 -22.25 40.98 -21.34
CA SER A 120 -20.86 40.75 -20.97
C SER A 120 -20.44 39.34 -21.39
N GLY A 121 -19.31 39.26 -22.11
CA GLY A 121 -18.67 38.01 -22.50
C GLY A 121 -19.14 37.43 -23.84
N LYS A 122 -18.17 36.95 -24.63
CA LYS A 122 -18.45 36.02 -25.72
C LYS A 122 -18.52 34.61 -25.14
N ASP A 123 -19.38 33.78 -25.71
CA ASP A 123 -19.36 32.34 -25.45
C ASP A 123 -18.04 31.76 -25.99
N VAL A 124 -17.27 31.14 -25.11
CA VAL A 124 -15.98 30.50 -25.42
C VAL A 124 -16.00 29.06 -24.92
N TRP A 125 -15.29 28.19 -25.61
CA TRP A 125 -15.09 26.80 -25.22
C TRP A 125 -13.76 26.67 -24.50
N GLN A 126 -13.80 26.06 -23.32
CA GLN A 126 -12.62 25.69 -22.55
C GLN A 126 -12.45 24.19 -22.63
N ALA A 127 -11.28 23.76 -23.13
CA ALA A 127 -10.85 22.37 -23.13
C ALA A 127 -9.70 22.21 -22.16
N SER A 128 -9.68 21.09 -21.44
CA SER A 128 -8.61 20.74 -20.50
C SER A 128 -8.30 19.25 -20.60
N ASN A 129 -7.02 18.92 -20.46
CA ASN A 129 -6.54 17.55 -20.42
C ASN A 129 -5.44 17.45 -19.36
N SER A 130 -5.46 16.41 -18.54
CA SER A 130 -4.39 16.10 -17.58
C SER A 130 -3.86 14.69 -17.73
N ILE A 131 -2.56 14.56 -17.50
CA ILE A 131 -1.82 13.30 -17.45
C ILE A 131 -1.17 13.12 -16.07
N SER A 132 -1.06 11.86 -15.66
CA SER A 132 -0.27 11.42 -14.53
C SER A 132 0.98 10.72 -15.04
N ILE A 133 2.10 11.03 -14.40
CA ILE A 133 3.43 10.57 -14.77
C ILE A 133 4.04 9.91 -13.54
N LYS A 134 4.45 8.65 -13.68
CA LYS A 134 5.11 7.89 -12.62
C LYS A 134 6.62 7.91 -12.81
N LEU A 135 7.31 8.60 -11.92
CA LEU A 135 8.77 8.69 -11.91
C LEU A 135 9.34 7.66 -10.93
N ARG A 136 10.12 6.70 -11.44
CA ARG A 136 10.81 5.68 -10.63
C ARG A 136 12.16 6.14 -10.10
N ASN A 137 12.79 7.10 -10.77
CA ASN A 137 14.06 7.68 -10.34
C ASN A 137 13.83 9.05 -9.67
N ILE A 138 13.75 9.06 -8.34
CA ILE A 138 13.45 10.27 -7.57
C ILE A 138 14.54 11.34 -7.67
N ASP A 139 15.79 10.96 -7.93
CA ASP A 139 16.90 11.92 -8.10
C ASP A 139 16.67 12.85 -9.30
N GLN A 140 15.82 12.45 -10.25
CA GLN A 140 15.44 13.22 -11.42
C GLN A 140 14.16 14.05 -11.25
N ALA A 141 13.57 14.07 -10.05
CA ALA A 141 12.32 14.79 -9.77
C ALA A 141 12.40 16.29 -10.07
N SER A 142 13.51 16.94 -9.70
CA SER A 142 13.73 18.36 -9.97
C SER A 142 13.83 18.63 -11.48
N ALA A 143 14.62 17.83 -12.19
CA ALA A 143 14.78 17.98 -13.63
C ALA A 143 13.47 17.73 -14.41
N LEU A 144 12.65 16.78 -13.97
CA LEU A 144 11.32 16.57 -14.55
C LEU A 144 10.39 17.75 -14.29
N THR A 145 10.47 18.35 -13.09
CA THR A 145 9.69 19.54 -12.74
C THR A 145 10.06 20.72 -13.64
N ASP A 146 11.35 20.95 -13.88
CA ASP A 146 11.84 22.01 -14.75
C ASP A 146 11.41 21.81 -16.20
N LEU A 147 11.46 20.56 -16.69
CA LEU A 147 10.97 20.20 -18.02
C LEU A 147 9.47 20.50 -18.17
N LEU A 148 8.66 20.11 -17.19
CA LEU A 148 7.22 20.36 -17.22
C LEU A 148 6.88 21.85 -17.18
N GLN A 149 7.65 22.65 -16.45
CA GLN A 149 7.49 24.11 -16.42
C GLN A 149 7.86 24.75 -17.76
N GLN A 150 8.93 24.31 -18.42
CA GLN A 150 9.32 24.82 -19.74
C GLN A 150 8.31 24.46 -20.84
N SER A 151 7.62 23.33 -20.72
CA SER A 151 6.54 22.96 -21.64
C SER A 151 5.23 23.74 -21.42
N ASN A 152 5.13 24.56 -20.37
CA ASN A 152 4.00 25.43 -20.07
C ASN A 152 4.17 26.84 -20.67
N ALA A 153 4.37 26.90 -21.99
CA ALA A 153 4.26 28.10 -22.80
C ALA A 153 3.17 27.95 -23.86
#